data_AF-A0A2V0QIU2-F1
#
_entry.id   AF-A0A2V0QIU2-F1
#
_cell.length_a   1.000
_cell.length_b   1.000
_cell.length_c   1.000
_cell.angle_alpha   90.00
_cell.angle_beta   90.00
_cell.angle_gamma   90.00
#
_symmetry.space_group_name_H-M   'P 1'
#
loop_
_entity.id
_entity.type
_entity.pdbx_description
1 polymer ?
#
loop_
_entity_poly.entity_id
_entity_poly.type
_entity_poly.pdbx_seq_one_letter_code
_entity_poly.pdbx_strand_id
1 'polypeptide(L)'
;MDRLKTILIALSLPALLAASSVHAGEGTDVAWLMSYYYNRTPTDCGAGRPLDQCSGLRLRGTDSGQAFEPWDPSPNSVKSGGVSMSFLRKDVKYKDLGLKKTNGFVLKPNDFISQNEKKISTLCFFPLDAWTDPPVSG
;
A
#
# COMPACT_ATOMS: atom_id res chain seq x y z
N MET A 1 1.34 18.31 58.32
CA MET A 1 1.34 18.76 56.91
C MET A 1 2.46 18.10 56.09
N ASP A 2 3.59 17.72 56.70
CA ASP A 2 4.71 17.10 55.97
C ASP A 2 4.45 15.67 55.50
N ARG A 3 3.77 14.82 56.29
CA ARG A 3 3.49 13.43 55.91
C ARG A 3 2.54 13.30 54.70
N LEU A 4 1.60 14.23 54.54
CA LEU A 4 0.69 14.26 53.39
C LEU A 4 1.43 14.62 52.09
N LYS A 5 2.41 15.53 52.19
CA LYS A 5 3.29 15.92 51.09
C LYS A 5 4.20 14.76 50.65
N THR A 6 4.75 13.99 51.61
CA THR A 6 5.58 12.80 51.32
C THR A 6 4.78 11.68 50.65
N ILE A 7 3.53 11.45 51.07
CA ILE A 7 2.65 10.44 50.46
C ILE A 7 2.28 10.82 49.02
N LEU A 8 1.97 12.10 48.76
CA LEU A 8 1.66 12.60 47.41
C LEU A 8 2.87 12.46 46.46
N ILE A 9 4.09 12.71 46.94
CA ILE A 9 5.31 12.55 46.14
C ILE A 9 5.58 11.06 45.86
N ALA A 10 5.40 10.18 46.87
CA ALA A 10 5.60 8.74 46.72
C ALA A 10 4.60 8.08 45.75
N LEU A 11 3.38 8.61 45.61
CA LEU A 11 2.38 8.12 44.67
C LEU A 11 2.59 8.60 43.22
N SER A 12 3.32 9.70 43.01
CA SER A 12 3.57 10.25 41.67
C SER A 12 4.71 9.55 40.91
N LEU A 13 5.66 8.95 41.64
CA LEU A 13 6.86 8.34 41.05
C LEU A 13 6.59 7.05 40.24
N PRO A 14 5.65 6.16 40.62
CA PRO A 14 5.29 5.00 39.82
C PRO A 14 4.54 5.36 38.52
N ALA A 15 3.84 6.49 38.50
CA ALA A 15 3.06 6.92 37.33
C ALA A 15 3.94 7.35 36.14
N LEU A 16 5.18 7.79 36.38
CA LEU A 16 6.14 8.12 35.33
C LEU A 16 6.71 6.88 34.61
N LEU A 17 6.71 5.71 35.27
CA LEU A 17 7.26 4.46 34.71
C LEU A 17 6.21 3.67 33.90
N ALA A 18 4.95 4.11 33.88
CA ALA A 18 3.85 3.52 33.11
C ALA A 18 3.59 4.28 31.78
N ALA A 19 4.57 5.02 31.27
CA ALA A 19 4.49 5.58 29.93
C ALA A 19 4.62 4.42 28.92
N SER A 20 3.49 3.93 28.43
CA SER A 20 3.42 3.02 27.29
C SER A 20 4.24 3.60 26.14
N SER A 21 5.11 2.79 25.54
CA SER A 21 5.79 3.17 24.30
C SER A 21 4.75 3.56 23.26
N VAL A 22 4.62 4.86 22.96
CA VAL A 22 3.88 5.32 21.79
C VAL A 22 4.71 4.89 20.58
N HIS A 23 4.30 3.82 19.92
CA HIS A 23 4.88 3.42 18.65
C HIS A 23 4.45 4.45 17.60
N ALA A 24 5.30 5.44 17.34
CA ALA A 24 5.12 6.33 16.19
C ALA A 24 5.13 5.47 14.92
N GLY A 25 4.04 5.54 14.16
CA GLY A 25 3.60 4.48 13.24
C GLY A 25 4.46 4.24 12.00
N GLU A 26 4.21 3.10 11.36
CA GLU A 26 4.82 2.57 10.13
C GLU A 26 4.91 3.55 8.94
N GLY A 27 4.35 4.76 9.02
CA GLY A 27 4.25 5.70 7.90
C GLY A 27 5.60 6.14 7.31
N THR A 28 6.63 6.36 8.14
CA THR A 28 7.98 6.69 7.64
C THR A 28 8.60 5.51 6.88
N ASP A 29 8.36 4.30 7.39
CA ASP A 29 8.92 3.08 6.83
C ASP A 29 8.25 2.72 5.52
N VAL A 30 6.92 2.90 5.43
CA VAL A 30 6.16 2.68 4.20
C VAL A 30 6.58 3.67 3.11
N ALA A 31 6.72 4.96 3.42
CA ALA A 31 7.17 5.96 2.43
C ALA A 31 8.58 5.66 1.92
N TRP A 32 9.48 5.22 2.81
CA TRP A 32 10.81 4.77 2.43
C TRP A 32 10.75 3.53 1.54
N LEU A 33 9.96 2.51 1.90
CA LEU A 33 9.78 1.30 1.11
C LEU A 33 9.21 1.59 -0.28
N MET A 34 8.21 2.47 -0.37
CA MET A 34 7.66 2.92 -1.64
C MET A 34 8.74 3.58 -2.51
N SER A 35 9.53 4.47 -1.92
CA SER A 35 10.66 5.12 -2.60
C SER A 35 11.71 4.09 -3.05
N TYR A 36 11.99 3.09 -2.23
CA TYR A 36 12.92 2.01 -2.54
C TYR A 36 12.44 1.19 -3.75
N TYR A 37 11.17 0.76 -3.76
CA TYR A 37 10.61 0.00 -4.89
C TYR A 37 10.55 0.82 -6.17
N TYR A 38 10.16 2.10 -6.08
CA TYR A 38 10.10 3.03 -7.21
C TYR A 38 11.47 3.25 -7.87
N ASN A 39 12.52 3.42 -7.07
CA ASN A 39 13.88 3.66 -7.55
C ASN A 39 14.59 2.39 -8.06
N ARG A 40 14.04 1.21 -7.81
CA ARG A 40 14.62 -0.05 -8.27
C ARG A 40 14.31 -0.24 -9.76
N THR A 41 15.33 -0.23 -10.61
CA THR A 41 15.19 -0.34 -12.08
C THR A 41 16.00 -1.50 -12.65
N PRO A 42 15.72 -2.76 -12.23
CA PRO A 42 16.39 -3.91 -12.81
C PRO A 42 15.89 -4.12 -14.26
N THR A 43 16.76 -4.66 -15.10
CA THR A 43 16.43 -5.02 -16.48
C THR A 43 15.47 -6.20 -16.56
N ASP A 44 15.55 -7.12 -15.59
CA ASP A 44 14.68 -8.27 -15.44
C ASP A 44 14.47 -8.62 -13.96
N CYS A 45 13.38 -9.34 -13.66
CA CYS A 45 13.12 -9.91 -12.35
C CYS A 45 13.42 -11.43 -12.31
N GLY A 46 14.27 -11.92 -13.22
CA GLY A 46 14.39 -13.34 -13.57
C GLY A 46 13.66 -13.69 -14.87
N ALA A 47 14.08 -14.80 -15.50
CA ALA A 47 13.62 -15.20 -16.83
C ALA A 47 12.08 -15.34 -16.91
N GLY A 48 11.47 -14.61 -17.84
CA GLY A 48 10.02 -14.65 -18.10
C GLY A 48 9.15 -13.98 -17.02
N ARG A 49 9.74 -13.31 -16.03
CA ARG A 49 9.00 -12.68 -14.93
C ARG A 49 8.71 -11.21 -15.24
N PRO A 50 7.47 -10.72 -15.05
CA PRO A 50 7.16 -9.31 -15.20
C PRO A 50 7.93 -8.44 -14.19
N LEU A 51 8.12 -7.16 -14.54
CA LEU A 51 8.93 -6.23 -13.74
C LEU A 51 8.29 -5.84 -12.40
N ASP A 52 6.97 -6.00 -12.26
CA ASP A 52 6.23 -5.80 -11.01
C ASP A 52 6.48 -6.88 -9.95
N GLN A 53 7.19 -7.95 -10.30
CA GLN A 53 7.53 -8.99 -9.35
C GLN A 53 8.59 -8.52 -8.36
N CYS A 54 9.58 -7.75 -8.83
CA CYS A 54 10.73 -7.34 -8.03
C CYS A 54 10.95 -5.82 -7.98
N SER A 55 10.21 -5.02 -8.73
CA SER A 55 10.41 -3.57 -8.83
C SER A 55 9.12 -2.79 -9.05
N GLY A 56 9.19 -1.47 -8.85
CA GLY A 56 8.08 -0.56 -9.09
C GLY A 56 6.94 -0.73 -8.10
N LEU A 57 5.89 0.05 -8.31
CA LEU A 57 4.69 0.09 -7.49
C LEU A 57 3.48 -0.17 -8.37
N ARG A 58 2.49 -0.91 -7.87
CA ARG A 58 1.20 -1.07 -8.55
C ARG A 58 0.16 -0.25 -7.83
N LEU A 59 -0.41 0.73 -8.52
CA LEU A 59 -1.40 1.66 -7.96
C LEU A 59 -2.78 1.31 -8.49
N ARG A 60 -3.78 1.37 -7.61
CA ARG A 60 -5.19 1.28 -8.00
C ARG A 60 -5.96 2.44 -7.38
N GLY A 61 -6.70 3.14 -8.22
CA GLY A 61 -7.66 4.15 -7.80
C GLY A 61 -8.93 3.46 -7.33
N THR A 62 -9.52 3.94 -6.24
CA THR A 62 -10.69 3.32 -5.63
C THR A 62 -11.76 4.37 -5.35
N ASP A 63 -13.01 3.95 -5.45
CA ASP A 63 -14.12 4.67 -4.85
C ASP A 63 -14.24 4.34 -3.36
N SER A 64 -15.03 5.11 -2.64
CA SER A 64 -15.32 4.90 -1.22
C SER A 64 -16.82 4.83 -1.02
N GLY A 65 -17.30 3.84 -0.28
CA GLY A 65 -18.71 3.67 0.04
C GLY A 65 -18.91 2.80 1.27
N GLN A 66 -20.11 2.82 1.87
CA GLN A 66 -20.43 1.96 3.02
C GLN A 66 -20.72 0.50 2.63
N ALA A 67 -20.98 0.25 1.34
CA ALA A 67 -21.43 -1.05 0.84
C ALA A 67 -20.30 -1.96 0.36
N PHE A 68 -19.06 -1.45 0.25
CA PHE A 68 -17.90 -2.19 -0.25
C PHE A 68 -16.62 -1.61 0.33
N GLU A 69 -15.59 -2.45 0.43
CA GLU A 69 -14.26 -2.01 0.83
C GLU A 69 -13.46 -1.50 -0.38
N PRO A 70 -12.52 -0.55 -0.20
CA PRO A 70 -11.73 -0.02 -1.32
C PRO A 70 -10.93 -1.09 -2.10
N TRP A 71 -10.56 -2.20 -1.46
CA TRP A 71 -9.83 -3.30 -2.09
C TRP A 71 -10.72 -4.35 -2.75
N ASP A 72 -12.06 -4.22 -2.65
CA ASP A 72 -12.97 -5.17 -3.26
C ASP A 72 -12.97 -5.03 -4.80
N PRO A 73 -12.92 -6.15 -5.55
CA PRO A 73 -13.04 -6.10 -7.00
C PRO A 73 -14.45 -5.64 -7.41
N SER A 74 -14.52 -4.79 -8.44
CA SER A 74 -15.81 -4.40 -9.02
C SER A 74 -16.55 -5.60 -9.63
N PRO A 75 -17.88 -5.55 -9.84
CA PRO A 75 -18.60 -6.63 -10.52
C PRO A 75 -18.01 -6.99 -11.90
N ASN A 76 -17.53 -5.98 -12.63
CA ASN A 76 -16.84 -6.18 -13.92
C ASN A 76 -15.50 -6.91 -13.73
N SER A 77 -14.73 -6.56 -12.69
CA SER A 77 -13.47 -7.22 -12.35
C SER A 77 -13.67 -8.68 -11.90
N VAL A 78 -14.76 -8.96 -11.17
CA VAL A 78 -15.13 -10.34 -10.81
C VAL A 78 -15.46 -11.14 -12.07
N LYS A 79 -16.22 -10.55 -13.01
CA LYS A 79 -16.59 -11.20 -14.28
C LYS A 79 -15.38 -11.44 -15.20
N SER A 80 -14.44 -10.49 -15.28
CA SER A 80 -13.23 -10.62 -16.11
C SER A 80 -12.15 -11.49 -15.46
N GLY A 81 -12.22 -11.70 -14.13
CA GLY A 81 -11.22 -12.40 -13.36
C GLY A 81 -9.96 -11.56 -13.06
N GLY A 82 -10.02 -10.24 -13.25
CA GLY A 82 -8.87 -9.36 -13.09
C GLY A 82 -9.23 -7.92 -12.71
N VAL A 83 -8.30 -7.24 -12.03
CA VAL A 83 -8.37 -5.82 -11.70
C VAL A 83 -7.25 -5.08 -12.44
N SER A 84 -7.57 -3.89 -12.98
CA SER A 84 -6.56 -3.03 -13.60
C SER A 84 -5.76 -2.28 -12.52
N MET A 85 -4.47 -2.09 -12.78
CA MET A 85 -3.55 -1.33 -11.93
C MET A 85 -2.54 -0.58 -12.80
N SER A 86 -2.15 0.61 -12.38
CA SER A 86 -1.06 1.37 -12.99
C SER A 86 0.27 0.92 -12.40
N PHE A 87 1.26 0.69 -13.25
CA PHE A 87 2.62 0.39 -12.80
C PHE A 87 3.45 1.68 -12.75
N LEU A 88 4.08 2.00 -11.62
CA LEU A 88 4.92 3.18 -11.42
C LEU A 88 6.37 2.78 -11.12
N ARG A 89 7.31 3.25 -11.95
CA ARG A 89 8.75 3.04 -11.77
C ARG A 89 9.54 4.24 -12.31
N LYS A 90 10.72 4.50 -11.75
CA LYS A 90 11.52 5.71 -12.03
C LYS A 90 11.88 5.93 -13.51
N ASP A 91 12.16 4.86 -14.21
CA ASP A 91 12.65 4.85 -15.59
C ASP A 91 11.54 4.75 -16.65
N VAL A 92 10.28 4.65 -16.22
CA VAL A 92 9.12 4.60 -17.12
C VAL A 92 8.53 5.99 -17.25
N LYS A 93 8.18 6.37 -18.48
CA LYS A 93 7.57 7.67 -18.78
C LYS A 93 6.05 7.54 -18.78
N TYR A 94 5.39 8.43 -18.05
CA TYR A 94 3.93 8.50 -17.94
C TYR A 94 3.44 9.86 -18.40
N LYS A 95 2.34 9.90 -19.15
CA LYS A 95 1.59 11.14 -19.38
C LYS A 95 0.64 11.41 -18.20
N ASP A 96 0.08 10.34 -17.67
CA ASP A 96 -0.94 10.24 -16.63
C ASP A 96 -0.92 8.79 -16.13
N LEU A 97 -1.26 8.55 -14.87
CA LEU A 97 -1.37 7.20 -14.31
C LEU A 97 -2.69 6.52 -14.67
N GLY A 98 -3.66 7.25 -15.23
CA GLY A 98 -4.98 6.73 -15.61
C GLY A 98 -5.92 6.52 -14.43
N LEU A 99 -5.48 6.81 -13.20
CA LEU A 99 -6.19 6.45 -11.97
C LEU A 99 -7.53 7.16 -11.81
N LYS A 100 -7.75 8.33 -12.45
CA LYS A 100 -8.99 9.16 -12.44
C LYS A 100 -9.75 9.24 -11.10
N LYS A 101 -9.05 9.02 -9.98
CA LYS A 101 -9.56 8.94 -8.61
C LYS A 101 -8.55 9.60 -7.69
N THR A 102 -9.03 10.16 -6.58
CA THR A 102 -8.21 10.82 -5.57
C THR A 102 -7.85 9.93 -4.39
N ASN A 103 -8.43 8.73 -4.33
CA ASN A 103 -8.21 7.72 -3.30
C ASN A 103 -7.75 6.42 -3.95
N GLY A 104 -7.04 5.58 -3.20
CA GLY A 104 -6.53 4.32 -3.71
C GLY A 104 -5.59 3.61 -2.75
N PHE A 105 -4.99 2.53 -3.24
CA PHE A 105 -3.96 1.79 -2.53
C PHE A 105 -2.81 1.41 -3.48
N VAL A 106 -1.69 1.04 -2.88
CA VAL A 106 -0.47 0.67 -3.59
C VAL A 106 -0.04 -0.73 -3.15
N LEU A 107 0.25 -1.59 -4.10
CA LEU A 107 0.83 -2.91 -3.85
C LEU A 107 2.34 -2.87 -4.07
N LYS A 108 3.06 -3.43 -3.09
CA LYS A 108 4.50 -3.72 -3.19
C LYS A 108 4.76 -4.83 -4.25
N PRO A 109 6.00 -4.97 -4.75
CA PRO A 109 6.34 -6.06 -5.65
C PRO A 109 6.19 -7.43 -4.96
N ASN A 110 5.79 -8.45 -5.71
CA ASN A 110 5.46 -9.79 -5.18
C ASN A 110 6.62 -10.50 -4.47
N ASP A 111 7.86 -10.13 -4.74
CA ASP A 111 9.06 -10.70 -4.10
C ASP A 111 9.27 -10.18 -2.68
N PHE A 112 8.61 -9.08 -2.31
CA PHE A 112 8.65 -8.50 -0.95
C PHE A 112 7.40 -8.85 -0.12
N ILE A 113 6.51 -9.68 -0.66
CA ILE A 113 5.31 -10.16 0.02
C ILE A 113 5.69 -11.34 0.92
N SER A 114 5.38 -11.22 2.21
CA SER A 114 5.63 -12.25 3.22
C SER A 114 4.71 -13.47 3.03
N GLN A 115 5.04 -14.59 3.68
CA GLN A 115 4.30 -15.85 3.49
C GLN A 115 2.83 -15.80 3.96
N ASN A 116 2.50 -14.89 4.87
CA ASN A 116 1.16 -14.64 5.37
C ASN A 116 0.37 -13.60 4.57
N GLU A 117 0.97 -13.00 3.54
CA GLU A 117 0.31 -12.05 2.64
C GLU A 117 -0.04 -12.73 1.29
N LYS A 118 -1.09 -12.26 0.63
CA LYS A 118 -1.49 -12.78 -0.68
C LYS A 118 -0.74 -12.09 -1.81
N LYS A 119 -0.09 -12.89 -2.66
CA LYS A 119 0.50 -12.41 -3.92
C LYS A 119 -0.58 -12.21 -4.97
N ILE A 120 -0.48 -11.11 -5.73
CA ILE A 120 -1.37 -10.82 -6.85
C ILE A 120 -0.62 -11.12 -8.14
N SER A 121 -1.12 -12.11 -8.89
CA SER A 121 -0.55 -12.53 -10.17
C SER A 121 -0.90 -11.54 -11.27
N THR A 122 0.08 -11.27 -12.12
CA THR A 122 -0.05 -10.35 -13.25
C THR A 122 -0.54 -11.12 -14.45
N LEU A 123 -1.79 -10.87 -14.86
CA LEU A 123 -2.39 -11.55 -16.02
C LEU A 123 -1.93 -10.90 -17.33
N CYS A 124 -1.93 -9.57 -17.35
CA CYS A 124 -1.48 -8.76 -18.47
C CYS A 124 -0.60 -7.63 -17.92
N PHE A 125 0.45 -7.26 -18.64
CA PHE A 125 1.33 -6.15 -18.26
C PHE A 125 1.28 -5.06 -19.31
N PHE A 126 0.60 -3.97 -18.98
CA PHE A 126 0.52 -2.77 -19.80
C PHE A 126 1.32 -1.65 -19.13
N PRO A 127 2.10 -0.85 -19.87
CA PRO A 127 2.87 0.26 -19.29
C PRO A 127 1.98 1.39 -18.73
N LEU A 128 0.68 1.41 -19.08
CA LEU A 128 -0.34 2.35 -18.60
C LEU A 128 -1.61 1.57 -18.22
N ASP A 129 -2.47 2.14 -17.36
CA ASP A 129 -3.77 1.52 -17.02
C ASP A 129 -4.60 1.31 -18.30
N ALA A 130 -4.90 0.05 -18.60
CA ALA A 130 -5.57 -0.37 -19.84
C ALA A 130 -7.10 -0.31 -19.75
N TRP A 131 -7.66 0.14 -18.62
CA TRP A 131 -9.10 0.29 -18.43
C TRP A 131 -9.90 -0.99 -18.75
N THR A 132 -9.37 -2.14 -18.34
CA THR A 132 -10.01 -3.44 -18.60
C THR A 132 -11.24 -3.71 -17.72
N ASP A 133 -11.49 -2.83 -16.74
CA ASP A 133 -12.70 -2.70 -15.95
C ASP A 133 -13.44 -1.39 -16.32
N PRO A 134 -14.37 -1.40 -17.31
CA PRO A 134 -15.17 -0.22 -17.58
C PRO A 134 -15.96 0.20 -16.32
N PRO A 135 -16.27 1.49 -16.16
CA PRO A 135 -17.00 1.98 -14.99
C PRO A 135 -18.32 1.21 -14.87
N VAL A 136 -18.65 0.76 -13.67
CA VAL A 136 -20.04 0.43 -13.34
C VAL A 136 -20.80 1.75 -13.37
N SER A 137 -21.57 1.97 -14.43
CA SER A 137 -22.56 3.04 -14.45
C SER A 137 -23.53 2.80 -13.29
N GLY A 138 -23.46 3.67 -12.28
CA GLY A 138 -24.57 3.90 -11.37
C GLY A 138 -25.68 4.66 -12.06
#